data_AF-A0A962FNH8-F1
#
_entry.id   AF-A0A962FNH8-F1
#
_cell.length_a   1.000
_cell.length_b   1.000
_cell.length_c   1.000
_cell.angle_alpha   90.00
_cell.angle_beta   90.00
_cell.angle_gamma   90.00
#
_symmetry.space_group_name_H-M   'P 1'
#
loop_
_entity.id
_entity.type
_entity.pdbx_description
1 polymer ?
#
loop_
_entity_poly.entity_id
_entity_poly.type
_entity_poly.pdbx_seq_one_letter_code
_entity_poly.pdbx_strand_id
1 'polypeptide(L)'
;LLIPDEFLAKYVQTKTKVEIITWKGHCEVHERFTAEELGAFRAANPGLKIIAHPECPPEVIKASDFTGSTAGMIDWVKTKKPQKVMLVTECSMSANVAAETPGVEFIRPCNLCPHMKRITLEKILDSLVHMRHEVTVDPVVAEKARRAVERMVNLTN
;
A
#
# COMPACT_ATOMS: atom_id res chain seq x y z
N LEU A 1 -0.73 11.49 -17.55
CA LEU A 1 0.54 11.35 -16.80
C LEU A 1 0.21 10.85 -15.40
N LEU A 2 0.78 9.72 -14.98
CA LEU A 2 0.72 9.21 -13.61
C LEU A 2 2.14 8.84 -13.18
N ILE A 3 2.59 9.35 -12.05
CA ILE A 3 3.96 9.23 -11.54
C ILE A 3 3.91 9.26 -10.00
N PRO A 4 4.96 8.85 -9.27
CA PRO A 4 6.23 8.29 -9.75
C PRO A 4 6.20 6.78 -10.04
N ASP A 5 5.18 6.07 -9.56
CA ASP A 5 5.18 4.62 -9.55
C ASP A 5 4.63 3.99 -10.84
N GLU A 6 5.49 3.25 -11.55
CA GLU A 6 5.18 2.59 -12.81
C GLU A 6 4.18 1.43 -12.64
N PHE A 7 4.25 0.71 -11.52
CA PHE A 7 3.39 -0.46 -11.29
C PHE A 7 1.96 -0.04 -10.97
N LEU A 8 1.80 1.00 -10.15
CA LEU A 8 0.52 1.65 -9.93
C LEU A 8 -0.03 2.22 -11.25
N ALA A 9 0.81 2.87 -12.06
CA ALA A 9 0.39 3.39 -13.37
C ALA A 9 -0.12 2.26 -14.29
N LYS A 10 0.62 1.15 -14.38
CA LYS A 10 0.22 -0.04 -15.14
C LYS A 10 -1.08 -0.64 -14.58
N TYR A 11 -1.24 -0.70 -13.25
CA TYR A 11 -2.47 -1.16 -12.64
C TYR A 11 -3.67 -0.28 -13.02
N VAL A 12 -3.56 1.05 -12.88
CA VAL A 12 -4.63 1.99 -13.24
C VAL A 12 -4.93 1.92 -14.74
N GLN A 13 -3.93 1.72 -15.60
CA GLN A 13 -4.13 1.54 -17.05
C GLN A 13 -5.05 0.35 -17.37
N THR A 14 -5.05 -0.71 -16.55
CA THR A 14 -6.00 -1.84 -16.72
C THR A 14 -7.44 -1.50 -16.32
N LYS A 15 -7.65 -0.39 -15.60
CA LYS A 15 -8.94 0.06 -15.05
C LYS A 15 -9.55 1.22 -15.84
N THR A 16 -8.82 1.78 -16.80
CA THR A 16 -9.26 2.91 -17.60
C THR A 16 -8.94 2.72 -19.08
N LYS A 17 -9.66 3.42 -19.95
CA LYS A 17 -9.35 3.49 -21.38
C LYS A 17 -8.42 4.66 -21.74
N VAL A 18 -8.15 5.54 -20.77
CA VAL A 18 -7.26 6.68 -20.96
C VAL A 18 -5.82 6.19 -21.02
N GLU A 19 -5.03 6.70 -21.98
CA GLU A 19 -3.61 6.41 -22.06
C GLU A 19 -2.85 7.06 -20.89
N ILE A 20 -2.09 6.24 -20.16
CA ILE A 20 -1.28 6.67 -19.03
C ILE A 20 0.20 6.67 -19.42
N ILE A 21 0.75 7.88 -19.53
CA ILE A 21 2.20 8.11 -19.58
C ILE A 21 2.75 8.05 -18.15
N THR A 22 3.86 7.33 -17.93
CA THR A 22 4.50 7.15 -16.61
C THR A 22 6.03 7.21 -16.69
N TRP A 23 6.68 7.30 -15.53
CA TRP A 23 8.12 7.16 -15.34
C TRP A 23 8.46 5.77 -14.76
N LYS A 24 9.71 5.31 -14.91
CA LYS A 24 10.22 4.04 -14.37
C LYS A 24 10.63 4.17 -12.89
N GLY A 25 9.74 4.70 -12.06
CA GLY A 25 9.92 4.70 -10.60
C GLY A 25 9.15 3.55 -9.98
N HIS A 26 9.69 2.96 -8.92
CA HIS A 26 9.08 1.84 -8.19
C HIS A 26 9.28 2.02 -6.69
N CYS A 27 8.37 1.45 -5.90
CA CYS A 27 8.56 1.34 -4.46
C CYS A 27 9.55 0.21 -4.11
N GLU A 28 10.65 0.57 -3.42
CA GLU A 28 11.72 -0.35 -2.97
C GLU A 28 11.24 -1.52 -2.09
N VAL A 29 10.03 -1.39 -1.52
CA VAL A 29 9.42 -2.41 -0.66
C VAL A 29 8.57 -3.37 -1.48
N HIS A 30 7.73 -2.84 -2.37
CA HIS A 30 6.73 -3.62 -3.11
C HIS A 30 7.31 -4.30 -4.34
N GLU A 31 8.38 -3.76 -4.93
CA GLU A 31 9.06 -4.38 -6.09
C GLU A 31 9.74 -5.72 -5.74
N ARG A 32 9.99 -5.97 -4.46
CA ARG A 32 10.72 -7.15 -3.97
C ARG A 32 9.87 -8.42 -3.94
N PHE A 33 8.55 -8.31 -4.03
CA PHE A 33 7.67 -9.48 -4.05
C PHE A 33 7.69 -10.14 -5.41
N THR A 34 7.67 -11.48 -5.43
CA THR A 34 7.65 -12.23 -6.68
C THR A 34 6.43 -13.17 -6.77
N ALA A 35 5.95 -13.40 -7.99
CA ALA A 35 4.85 -14.34 -8.23
C ALA A 35 5.23 -15.79 -7.82
N GLU A 36 6.51 -16.14 -7.90
CA GLU A 36 7.04 -17.44 -7.46
C GLU A 36 6.87 -17.64 -5.95
N GLU A 37 7.27 -16.66 -5.14
CA GLU A 37 7.09 -16.68 -3.68
C GLU A 37 5.60 -16.83 -3.32
N LEU A 38 4.72 -16.07 -3.97
CA LEU A 38 3.27 -16.17 -3.78
C LEU A 38 2.76 -17.59 -4.10
N GLY A 39 3.26 -18.20 -5.17
CA GLY A 39 2.95 -19.57 -5.54
C GLY A 39 3.37 -20.58 -4.47
N ALA A 40 4.59 -20.44 -3.94
CA ALA A 40 5.10 -21.29 -2.86
C ALA A 40 4.25 -21.17 -1.58
N PHE A 41 3.87 -19.95 -1.19
CA PHE A 41 2.99 -19.73 -0.04
C PHE A 41 1.62 -20.38 -0.24
N ARG A 42 1.04 -20.25 -1.44
CA ARG A 42 -0.25 -20.85 -1.77
C ARG A 42 -0.20 -22.38 -1.75
N ALA A 43 0.87 -22.97 -2.25
CA ALA A 43 1.08 -24.42 -2.20
C ALA A 43 1.22 -24.95 -0.76
N ALA A 44 1.93 -24.22 0.09
CA ALA A 44 2.13 -24.59 1.50
C ALA A 44 0.91 -24.33 2.39
N ASN A 45 -0.06 -23.52 1.95
CA ASN A 45 -1.21 -23.11 2.75
C ASN A 45 -2.52 -23.29 1.96
N PRO A 46 -3.14 -24.49 1.98
CA PRO A 46 -4.43 -24.71 1.33
C PRO A 46 -5.50 -23.72 1.81
N GLY A 47 -6.25 -23.15 0.87
CA GLY A 47 -7.28 -22.15 1.18
C GLY A 47 -6.77 -20.72 1.42
N LEU A 48 -5.46 -20.48 1.33
CA LEU A 48 -4.86 -19.14 1.47
C LEU A 48 -5.41 -18.17 0.42
N LYS A 49 -5.84 -17.00 0.88
CA LYS A 49 -6.13 -15.84 0.04
C LYS A 49 -4.97 -14.86 0.05
N ILE A 50 -4.55 -14.39 -1.12
CA ILE A 50 -3.43 -13.47 -1.26
C ILE A 50 -3.99 -12.12 -1.69
N ILE A 51 -3.69 -11.06 -0.94
CA ILE A 51 -4.11 -9.71 -1.30
C ILE A 51 -2.89 -8.78 -1.38
N ALA A 52 -2.79 -7.99 -2.44
CA ALA A 52 -1.58 -7.23 -2.79
C ALA A 52 -1.83 -5.75 -3.01
N HIS A 53 -0.80 -4.94 -2.77
CA HIS A 53 -0.82 -3.51 -3.08
C HIS A 53 -0.65 -3.30 -4.60
N PRO A 54 -1.28 -2.28 -5.22
CA PRO A 54 -1.14 -2.01 -6.65
C PRO A 54 0.26 -1.51 -7.06
N GLU A 55 1.14 -1.20 -6.11
CA GLU A 55 2.57 -0.91 -6.35
C GLU A 55 3.40 -2.19 -6.49
N CYS A 56 2.80 -3.38 -6.39
CA CYS A 56 3.51 -4.63 -6.67
C CYS A 56 3.67 -4.85 -8.18
N PRO A 57 4.70 -5.61 -8.61
CA PRO A 57 4.87 -5.98 -10.01
C PRO A 57 3.61 -6.61 -10.64
N PRO A 58 3.35 -6.42 -11.95
CA PRO A 58 2.14 -6.91 -12.61
C PRO A 58 1.87 -8.41 -12.45
N GLU A 59 2.93 -9.23 -12.42
CA GLU A 59 2.85 -10.67 -12.19
C GLU A 59 2.40 -11.03 -10.76
N VAL A 60 2.81 -10.24 -9.76
CA VAL A 60 2.36 -10.38 -8.36
C VAL A 60 0.88 -10.01 -8.25
N ILE A 61 0.49 -8.92 -8.91
CA ILE A 61 -0.92 -8.50 -9.00
C ILE A 61 -1.77 -9.62 -9.63
N LYS A 62 -1.30 -10.19 -10.73
CA LYS A 62 -2.00 -11.29 -11.43
C LYS A 62 -2.12 -12.57 -10.59
N ALA A 63 -1.14 -12.84 -9.72
CA ALA A 63 -1.14 -13.99 -8.81
C ALA A 63 -1.98 -13.79 -7.53
N SER A 64 -2.51 -12.58 -7.31
CA SER A 64 -3.27 -12.19 -6.12
C SER A 64 -4.79 -12.37 -6.30
N ASP A 65 -5.49 -12.71 -5.23
CA ASP A 65 -6.95 -12.81 -5.18
C ASP A 65 -7.64 -11.43 -5.13
N PHE A 66 -6.94 -10.41 -4.63
CA PHE A 66 -7.40 -9.02 -4.61
C PHE A 66 -6.23 -8.04 -4.67
N THR A 67 -6.46 -6.87 -5.27
CA THR A 67 -5.47 -5.78 -5.33
C THR A 67 -6.14 -4.44 -5.06
N GLY A 68 -5.61 -3.68 -4.11
CA GLY A 68 -6.13 -2.38 -3.73
C GLY A 68 -5.27 -1.66 -2.70
N SER A 69 -5.68 -0.46 -2.30
CA SER A 69 -5.07 0.26 -1.18
C SER A 69 -5.28 -0.49 0.14
N THR A 70 -4.57 -0.12 1.19
CA THR A 70 -4.77 -0.72 2.53
C THR A 70 -6.21 -0.60 3.03
N ALA A 71 -6.88 0.52 2.76
CA ALA A 71 -8.30 0.66 3.07
C ALA A 71 -9.15 -0.36 2.29
N GLY A 72 -8.90 -0.48 0.97
CA GLY A 72 -9.57 -1.48 0.14
C GLY A 72 -9.30 -2.93 0.59
N MET A 73 -8.10 -3.22 1.09
CA MET A 73 -7.77 -4.53 1.66
C MET A 73 -8.59 -4.81 2.93
N ILE A 74 -8.71 -3.84 3.83
CA ILE A 74 -9.53 -3.96 5.05
C ILE A 74 -10.98 -4.25 4.68
N ASP A 75 -11.56 -3.47 3.75
CA ASP A 75 -12.94 -3.64 3.32
C ASP A 75 -13.17 -5.01 2.66
N TRP A 76 -12.21 -5.46 1.84
CA TRP A 76 -12.27 -6.77 1.21
C TRP A 76 -12.26 -7.90 2.25
N VAL A 77 -11.37 -7.83 3.26
CA VAL A 77 -11.31 -8.84 4.33
C VAL A 77 -12.58 -8.81 5.19
N LYS A 78 -13.08 -7.62 5.57
CA LYS A 78 -14.35 -7.47 6.32
C LYS A 78 -15.54 -8.07 5.56
N THR A 79 -15.55 -7.90 4.23
CA THR A 79 -16.64 -8.38 3.36
C THR A 79 -16.54 -9.88 3.07
N LYS A 80 -15.36 -10.37 2.68
CA LYS A 80 -15.17 -11.77 2.25
C LYS A 80 -14.94 -12.73 3.40
N LYS A 81 -14.51 -12.23 4.56
CA LYS A 81 -14.22 -13.00 5.78
C LYS A 81 -13.44 -14.31 5.52
N PRO A 82 -12.32 -14.25 4.77
CA PRO A 82 -11.47 -15.42 4.57
C PRO A 82 -10.93 -15.91 5.92
N GLN A 83 -10.73 -17.22 6.06
CA GLN A 83 -10.09 -17.76 7.27
C GLN A 83 -8.60 -17.40 7.35
N LYS A 84 -7.91 -17.39 6.19
CA LYS A 84 -6.47 -17.18 6.10
C LYS A 84 -6.10 -16.25 4.94
N VAL A 85 -5.28 -15.24 5.22
CA VAL A 85 -4.86 -14.21 4.26
C VAL A 85 -3.35 -13.99 4.30
N MET A 86 -2.72 -13.90 3.14
CA MET A 86 -1.37 -13.37 2.98
C MET A 86 -1.46 -11.92 2.51
N LEU A 87 -0.78 -11.03 3.22
CA LEU A 87 -0.72 -9.60 2.91
C LEU A 87 0.58 -9.30 2.16
N VAL A 88 0.46 -8.92 0.90
CA VAL A 88 1.59 -8.54 0.03
C VAL A 88 1.69 -7.01 0.01
N THR A 89 2.20 -6.47 1.11
CA THR A 89 2.45 -5.05 1.33
C THR A 89 3.50 -4.87 2.44
N GLU A 90 3.76 -3.63 2.85
CA GLU A 90 4.68 -3.33 3.94
C GLU A 90 4.17 -3.92 5.29
N CYS A 91 5.10 -4.40 6.12
CA CYS A 91 4.82 -5.16 7.34
C CYS A 91 3.97 -4.39 8.37
N SER A 92 4.18 -3.08 8.53
CA SER A 92 3.42 -2.20 9.43
C SER A 92 1.99 -2.00 8.92
N MET A 93 1.80 -1.82 7.61
CA MET A 93 0.46 -1.75 7.02
C MET A 93 -0.32 -3.03 7.28
N SER A 94 0.36 -4.18 7.24
CA SER A 94 -0.25 -5.47 7.51
C SER A 94 -0.76 -5.61 8.95
N ALA A 95 -0.13 -4.93 9.91
CA ALA A 95 -0.59 -4.90 11.30
C ALA A 95 -1.91 -4.13 11.44
N ASN A 96 -2.08 -3.02 10.70
CA ASN A 96 -3.32 -2.25 10.71
C ASN A 96 -4.50 -3.08 10.18
N VAL A 97 -4.30 -3.82 9.08
CA VAL A 97 -5.34 -4.69 8.52
C VAL A 97 -5.73 -5.77 9.55
N ALA A 98 -4.75 -6.41 10.17
CA ALA A 98 -5.00 -7.46 11.16
C ALA A 98 -5.73 -6.94 12.41
N ALA A 99 -5.40 -5.72 12.88
CA ALA A 99 -6.07 -5.10 14.02
C ALA A 99 -7.56 -4.79 13.73
N GLU A 100 -7.87 -4.40 12.50
CA GLU A 100 -9.23 -4.07 12.04
C GLU A 100 -10.11 -5.29 11.75
N THR A 101 -9.52 -6.48 11.61
CA THR A 101 -10.23 -7.72 11.26
C THR A 101 -9.85 -8.88 12.18
N PRO A 102 -10.27 -8.83 13.47
CA PRO A 102 -10.00 -9.91 14.40
C PRO A 102 -10.66 -11.22 13.93
N GLY A 103 -9.96 -12.34 14.12
CA GLY A 103 -10.43 -13.68 13.74
C GLY A 103 -9.97 -14.19 12.37
N VAL A 104 -9.21 -13.40 11.61
CA VAL A 104 -8.54 -13.84 10.37
C VAL A 104 -7.08 -14.18 10.67
N GLU A 105 -6.60 -15.31 10.16
CA GLU A 105 -5.18 -15.68 10.26
C GLU A 105 -4.36 -14.98 9.16
N PHE A 106 -3.32 -14.25 9.56
CA PHE A 106 -2.50 -13.46 8.62
C PHE A 106 -1.08 -13.98 8.46
N ILE A 107 -0.71 -14.32 7.22
CA ILE A 107 0.67 -14.56 6.79
C ILE A 107 1.27 -13.24 6.29
N ARG A 108 2.44 -12.87 6.82
CA ARG A 108 3.08 -11.59 6.57
C ARG A 108 4.54 -11.82 6.17
N PRO A 109 4.87 -11.87 4.86
CA PRO A 109 6.25 -11.99 4.38
C PRO A 109 7.17 -10.82 4.78
N CYS A 110 6.62 -9.77 5.42
CA CYS A 110 7.31 -8.67 6.11
C CYS A 110 8.52 -8.07 5.37
N ASN A 111 8.22 -7.34 4.29
CA ASN A 111 9.13 -6.32 3.77
C ASN A 111 8.93 -5.03 4.58
N LEU A 112 10.02 -4.45 5.06
CA LEU A 112 10.03 -3.24 5.88
C LEU A 112 10.53 -2.06 5.08
N CYS A 113 9.80 -0.93 5.13
CA CYS A 113 10.31 0.32 4.62
C CYS A 113 11.36 0.89 5.59
N PRO A 114 12.63 1.07 5.18
CA PRO A 114 13.67 1.62 6.03
C PRO A 114 13.39 3.08 6.43
N HIS A 115 12.55 3.79 5.69
CA HIS A 115 12.15 5.16 5.98
C HIS A 115 11.03 5.24 7.02
N MET A 116 10.00 4.39 6.92
CA MET A 116 8.89 4.38 7.89
C MET A 116 9.37 4.02 9.31
N LYS A 117 10.34 3.09 9.43
CA LYS A 117 10.89 2.66 10.73
C LYS A 117 11.81 3.68 11.39
N ARG A 118 12.01 4.87 10.81
CA ARG A 118 12.74 5.96 11.46
C ARG A 118 11.95 6.60 12.60
N ILE A 119 10.61 6.45 12.59
CA ILE A 119 9.71 6.94 13.63
C ILE A 119 9.66 5.91 14.76
N THR A 120 10.05 6.31 15.97
CA THR A 120 10.05 5.45 17.17
C THR A 120 9.25 6.11 18.28
N LEU A 121 8.85 5.34 19.31
CA LEU A 121 8.05 5.86 20.43
C LEU A 121 8.79 6.97 21.18
N GLU A 122 10.11 6.85 21.35
CA GLU A 122 10.95 7.85 22.01
C GLU A 122 11.00 9.15 21.20
N LYS A 123 11.10 9.05 19.88
CA LYS A 123 11.08 10.24 19.00
C LYS A 123 9.70 10.89 18.95
N ILE A 124 8.63 10.11 19.02
CA ILE A 124 7.26 10.63 19.14
C ILE A 124 7.11 11.39 20.46
N LEU A 125 7.55 10.80 21.57
CA LEU A 125 7.52 11.47 22.87
C LEU A 125 8.31 12.78 22.84
N ASP A 126 9.55 12.74 22.35
CA ASP A 126 10.41 13.92 22.22
C ASP A 126 9.77 15.00 21.35
N SER A 127 9.17 14.60 20.23
CA SER A 127 8.45 15.47 19.31
C SER A 127 7.29 16.20 19.99
N LEU A 128 6.49 15.47 20.78
CA LEU A 128 5.34 16.03 21.50
C LEU A 128 5.77 16.92 22.67
N VAL A 129 6.79 16.53 23.44
CA VAL A 129 7.28 17.30 24.59
C VAL A 129 7.90 18.64 24.15
N HIS A 130 8.64 18.63 23.05
CA HIS A 130 9.37 19.81 22.57
C HIS A 130 8.69 20.52 21.41
N MET A 131 7.49 20.09 20.99
CA MET A 131 6.75 20.64 19.85
C MET A 131 7.59 20.77 18.57
N ARG A 132 8.41 19.74 18.28
CA ARG A 132 9.27 19.65 17.10
C ARG A 132 8.98 18.37 16.33
N HIS A 133 9.20 18.24 15.04
CA HIS A 133 9.82 19.17 14.09
C HIS A 133 8.74 19.82 13.24
N GLU A 134 8.52 21.13 13.40
CA GLU A 134 7.55 21.86 12.58
C GLU A 134 7.86 21.71 11.09
N VAL A 135 6.87 21.30 10.31
CA VAL A 135 6.97 21.19 8.86
C VAL A 135 6.47 22.49 8.25
N THR A 136 7.39 23.28 7.73
CA THR A 136 7.05 24.49 6.97
C THR A 136 7.14 24.21 5.47
N VAL A 137 6.21 24.78 4.72
CA VAL A 137 6.16 24.70 3.26
C VAL A 137 6.03 26.12 2.74
N ASP A 138 6.84 26.46 1.73
CA ASP A 138 6.78 27.77 1.08
C ASP A 138 5.33 28.09 0.65
N PRO A 139 4.78 29.27 0.98
CA PRO A 139 3.37 29.59 0.69
C PRO A 139 3.00 29.47 -0.79
N VAL A 140 3.93 29.78 -1.71
CA VAL A 140 3.68 29.68 -3.15
C VAL A 140 3.62 28.23 -3.60
N VAL A 141 4.45 27.36 -3.01
CA VAL A 141 4.39 25.91 -3.23
C VAL A 141 3.12 25.32 -2.63
N ALA A 142 2.80 25.67 -1.39
CA ALA A 142 1.66 25.16 -0.64
C ALA A 142 0.34 25.44 -1.37
N GLU A 143 0.15 26.66 -1.88
CA GLU A 143 -1.06 27.06 -2.59
C GLU A 143 -1.26 26.25 -3.88
N LYS A 144 -0.20 26.08 -4.67
CA LYS A 144 -0.27 25.30 -5.91
C LYS A 144 -0.53 23.81 -5.64
N ALA A 145 0.12 23.25 -4.63
CA ALA A 145 -0.06 21.85 -4.24
C ALA A 145 -1.47 21.59 -3.69
N ARG A 146 -1.99 22.51 -2.86
CA ARG A 146 -3.33 22.45 -2.28
C ARG A 146 -4.40 22.28 -3.36
N ARG A 147 -4.32 23.04 -4.46
CA ARG A 147 -5.27 22.94 -5.56
C ARG A 147 -5.38 21.52 -6.13
N ALA A 148 -4.28 20.78 -6.22
CA ALA A 148 -4.29 19.41 -6.72
C ALA A 148 -4.94 18.45 -5.70
N VAL A 149 -4.61 18.59 -4.42
CA VAL A 149 -5.15 17.77 -3.33
C VAL A 149 -6.64 18.01 -3.13
N GLU A 150 -7.09 19.27 -3.12
CA GLU A 150 -8.51 19.61 -2.98
C GLU A 150 -9.35 19.07 -4.13
N ARG A 151 -8.84 19.14 -5.37
CA ARG A 151 -9.53 18.52 -6.51
C ARG A 151 -9.65 17.01 -6.31
N MET A 152 -8.60 16.34 -5.82
CA MET A 152 -8.65 14.90 -5.54
C MET A 152 -9.70 14.56 -4.47
N VAL A 153 -9.76 15.33 -3.37
CA VAL A 153 -10.72 15.10 -2.27
C VAL A 153 -12.16 15.39 -2.69
N ASN A 154 -12.36 16.42 -3.52
CA ASN A 154 -13.69 16.83 -3.98
C ASN A 154 -14.21 16.02 -5.17
N LEU A 155 -13.43 15.07 -5.71
CA LEU A 155 -13.92 14.12 -6.70
C LEU A 155 -14.85 13.12 -6.01
N THR A 156 -16.15 13.29 -6.23
CA THR A 156 -17.16 12.30 -5.88
C THR A 156 -17.31 11.29 -7.02
N ASN A 157 -17.23 10.00 -6.68
CA ASN A 157 -17.56 8.89 -7.58
C ASN A 157 -19.07 8.71 -7.73
#